data_AF-A0A679F7M7-F1
#
_entry.id   AF-A0A679F7M7-F1
#
_cell.length_a   1.000
_cell.length_b   1.000
_cell.length_c   1.000
_cell.angle_alpha   90.00
_cell.angle_beta   90.00
_cell.angle_gamma   90.00
#
_symmetry.space_group_name_H-M   'P 1'
#
loop_
_entity.id
_entity.type
_entity.pdbx_description
1 polymer ?
#
loop_
_entity_poly.entity_id
_entity_poly.type
_entity_poly.pdbx_seq_one_letter_code
_entity_poly.pdbx_strand_id
1 'polypeptide(L)'
;MQQFIEIYGFLSVILRGSISGALSLAVGGVAFLLLIAEPLAPRLGAAAEPIAARAGRIVFWSALVLACLVSLDAAALATMLVGALELSFVDALTADAVKADALAAAPALALAFAIRGGAARPLPLAAFAAALICARLGATHAVSRLDNPPGLVAAELAHLTGVALWIGGIPYFLMALARAPDGEAQRAIGLRFSHLSTVAVAMIAAGGVALSIVYIGAVENFYGAAYGVMVGAKAILFAGLLSLGALNFLAVRRSPADRGAFARLRRFAEVEIGVGWTVVFAAASLSSLPPAVDLTRDRVSFAEIVERLTPQWPPRLESPDHSTLSISLPQVQTARADATPSTEASDAVTASLAAQRNAEDIAWSEYNHHIAGLFVAAMGLLALLEHWRRLSPVARHWPMLMLGLAGFLFLRADEAVWPLGQLGLIESLRDPEIAQHRIFLALIICFGIFEWRVRTRRVKAQWAPLAFPFITGVGGALLLAHSHGLSNIREEFLIEVTHTPLALVGLLASSARWLEIRLEGRGARIAGIVWPIAFTLAGLMLLAYREA
;
A
#
# COMPACT_ATOMS: atom_id res chain seq x y z
N MET A 1 25.25 11.49 -3.78
CA MET A 1 24.91 10.32 -4.61
C MET A 1 24.50 9.14 -3.74
N GLN A 2 25.32 8.76 -2.75
CA GLN A 2 25.04 7.65 -1.84
C GLN A 2 23.68 7.75 -1.10
N GLN A 3 23.38 8.89 -0.49
CA GLN A 3 22.05 9.13 0.13
C GLN A 3 20.87 8.94 -0.84
N PHE A 4 21.06 9.25 -2.13
CA PHE A 4 20.01 9.01 -3.14
C PHE A 4 19.83 7.52 -3.43
N ILE A 5 20.93 6.77 -3.51
CA ILE A 5 20.92 5.31 -3.72
C ILE A 5 20.21 4.62 -2.55
N GLU A 6 20.48 5.05 -1.31
CA GLU A 6 19.86 4.52 -0.10
C GLU A 6 18.34 4.69 -0.09
N ILE A 7 17.83 5.85 -0.52
CA ILE A 7 16.38 6.11 -0.58
C ILE A 7 15.71 5.64 -1.88
N TYR A 8 16.50 5.25 -2.89
CA TYR A 8 15.98 4.93 -4.24
C TYR A 8 15.00 3.76 -4.21
N GLY A 9 15.27 2.72 -3.42
CA GLY A 9 14.37 1.57 -3.29
C GLY A 9 12.95 2.00 -2.91
N PHE A 10 12.82 2.78 -1.83
CA PHE A 10 11.54 3.33 -1.39
C PHE A 10 10.93 4.29 -2.43
N LEU A 11 11.71 5.22 -2.98
CA LEU A 11 11.25 6.16 -3.99
C LEU A 11 10.69 5.45 -5.23
N SER A 12 11.36 4.39 -5.68
CA SER A 12 10.96 3.62 -6.86
C SER A 12 9.61 2.92 -6.66
N VAL A 13 9.34 2.39 -5.47
CA VAL A 13 8.03 1.78 -5.15
C VAL A 13 6.93 2.85 -5.19
N ILE A 14 7.18 4.02 -4.61
CA ILE A 14 6.21 5.13 -4.61
C ILE A 14 5.93 5.63 -6.04
N LEU A 15 6.98 5.80 -6.85
CA LEU A 15 6.85 6.21 -8.25
C LEU A 15 6.10 5.17 -9.07
N ARG A 16 6.51 3.89 -9.03
CA ARG A 16 5.89 2.79 -9.78
C ARG A 16 4.43 2.57 -9.38
N GLY A 17 4.10 2.67 -8.09
CA GLY A 17 2.72 2.60 -7.59
C GLY A 17 1.88 3.76 -8.11
N SER A 18 2.42 4.98 -8.07
CA SER A 18 1.76 6.19 -8.57
C SER A 18 1.56 6.16 -10.09
N ILE A 19 2.55 5.67 -10.85
CA ILE A 19 2.48 5.46 -12.31
C ILE A 19 1.36 4.47 -12.63
N SER A 20 1.36 3.31 -11.97
CA SER A 20 0.37 2.26 -12.20
C SER A 20 -1.05 2.74 -11.88
N GLY A 21 -1.18 3.58 -10.85
CA GLY A 21 -2.40 4.27 -10.51
C GLY A 21 -2.89 5.28 -11.54
N ALA A 22 -2.01 6.20 -11.96
CA ALA A 22 -2.32 7.21 -12.97
C ALA A 22 -2.65 6.57 -14.33
N LEU A 23 -1.93 5.51 -14.70
CA LEU A 23 -2.22 4.66 -15.86
C LEU A 23 -3.61 4.03 -15.75
N SER A 24 -3.92 3.40 -14.61
CA SER A 24 -5.21 2.77 -14.39
C SER A 24 -6.35 3.78 -14.51
N LEU A 25 -6.21 4.97 -13.93
CA LEU A 25 -7.20 6.04 -14.07
C LEU A 25 -7.34 6.51 -15.53
N ALA A 26 -6.23 6.77 -16.23
CA ALA A 26 -6.27 7.24 -17.61
C ALA A 26 -6.96 6.23 -18.54
N VAL A 27 -6.53 4.96 -18.48
CA VAL A 27 -7.07 3.89 -19.33
C VAL A 27 -8.48 3.50 -18.92
N GLY A 28 -8.75 3.35 -17.62
CA GLY A 28 -10.09 3.09 -17.09
C GLY A 28 -11.08 4.19 -17.45
N GLY A 29 -10.64 5.44 -17.47
CA GLY A 29 -11.44 6.58 -17.91
C GLY A 29 -11.72 6.61 -19.41
N VAL A 30 -10.75 6.24 -20.25
CA VAL A 30 -10.97 6.04 -21.69
C VAL A 30 -12.00 4.92 -21.90
N ALA A 31 -11.83 3.78 -21.24
CA ALA A 31 -12.78 2.69 -21.32
C ALA A 31 -14.17 3.10 -20.83
N PHE A 32 -14.27 3.89 -19.75
CA PHE A 32 -15.54 4.43 -19.28
C PHE A 32 -16.20 5.33 -20.33
N LEU A 33 -15.45 6.24 -20.97
CA LEU A 33 -15.99 7.12 -22.02
C LEU A 33 -16.54 6.32 -23.19
N LEU A 34 -15.76 5.39 -23.73
CA LEU A 34 -16.08 4.64 -24.96
C LEU A 34 -17.11 3.53 -24.73
N LEU A 35 -16.99 2.81 -23.62
CA LEU A 35 -17.79 1.61 -23.37
C LEU A 35 -19.02 1.87 -22.51
N ILE A 36 -19.12 3.03 -21.84
CA ILE A 36 -20.22 3.34 -20.93
C ILE A 36 -20.88 4.68 -21.27
N ALA A 37 -20.15 5.79 -21.22
CA ALA A 37 -20.72 7.13 -21.33
C ALA A 37 -21.33 7.40 -22.73
N GLU A 38 -20.56 7.19 -23.79
CA GLU A 38 -20.99 7.39 -25.18
C GLU A 38 -22.22 6.53 -25.52
N PRO A 39 -22.18 5.20 -25.35
CA PRO A 39 -23.32 4.36 -25.72
C PRO A 39 -24.50 4.40 -24.73
N LEU A 40 -24.39 5.11 -23.60
CA LEU A 40 -25.53 5.46 -22.75
C LEU A 40 -26.02 6.90 -22.95
N ALA A 41 -25.35 7.72 -23.77
CA ALA A 41 -25.70 9.12 -23.97
C ALA A 41 -27.18 9.35 -24.33
N PRO A 42 -27.83 8.54 -25.22
CA PRO A 42 -29.25 8.71 -25.51
C PRO A 42 -30.17 8.52 -24.30
N ARG A 43 -29.79 7.63 -23.36
CA ARG A 43 -30.55 7.36 -22.13
C ARG A 43 -30.28 8.39 -21.03
N LEU A 44 -29.09 8.99 -21.03
CA LEU A 44 -28.69 10.00 -20.05
C LEU A 44 -29.22 11.40 -20.40
N GLY A 45 -29.62 11.63 -21.66
CA GLY A 45 -30.16 12.91 -22.12
C GLY A 45 -29.22 14.07 -21.78
N ALA A 46 -29.76 15.12 -21.15
CA ALA A 46 -28.99 16.30 -20.75
C ALA A 46 -27.84 16.02 -19.76
N ALA A 47 -27.86 14.88 -19.05
CA ALA A 47 -26.79 14.51 -18.13
C ALA A 47 -25.57 13.88 -18.83
N ALA A 48 -25.69 13.46 -20.10
CA ALA A 48 -24.63 12.76 -20.83
C ALA A 48 -23.37 13.61 -20.99
N GLU A 49 -23.51 14.83 -21.52
CA GLU A 49 -22.39 15.73 -21.81
C GLU A 49 -21.64 16.16 -20.53
N PRO A 50 -22.29 16.59 -19.43
CA PRO A 50 -21.60 16.90 -18.18
C PRO A 50 -20.83 15.70 -17.58
N ILE A 51 -21.36 14.48 -17.70
CA ILE A 51 -20.68 13.26 -17.24
C ILE A 51 -19.45 12.99 -18.10
N ALA A 52 -19.59 13.02 -19.43
CA ALA A 52 -18.48 12.81 -20.37
C ALA A 52 -17.40 13.89 -20.21
N ALA A 53 -17.76 15.17 -20.09
CA ALA A 53 -16.83 16.27 -19.90
C ALA A 53 -16.06 16.14 -18.57
N ARG A 54 -16.74 15.70 -17.49
CA ARG A 54 -16.08 15.47 -16.20
C ARG A 54 -15.15 14.25 -16.26
N ALA A 55 -15.55 13.17 -16.92
CA ALA A 55 -14.70 12.00 -17.14
C ALA A 55 -13.47 12.38 -17.97
N GLY A 56 -13.66 13.10 -19.08
CA GLY A 56 -12.56 13.64 -19.88
C GLY A 56 -11.59 14.49 -19.06
N ARG A 57 -12.09 15.37 -18.18
CA ARG A 57 -11.21 16.16 -17.29
C ARG A 57 -10.35 15.28 -16.37
N ILE A 58 -10.90 14.20 -15.83
CA ILE A 58 -10.13 13.27 -15.00
C ILE A 58 -9.09 12.56 -15.87
N VAL A 59 -9.46 12.03 -17.05
CA VAL A 59 -8.52 11.41 -18.00
C VAL A 59 -7.37 12.36 -18.37
N PHE A 60 -7.69 13.62 -18.68
CA PHE A 60 -6.69 14.65 -19.01
C PHE A 60 -5.64 14.80 -17.90
N TRP A 61 -6.08 15.00 -16.65
CA TRP A 61 -5.17 15.18 -15.53
C TRP A 61 -4.42 13.89 -15.20
N SER A 62 -5.08 12.73 -15.25
CA SER A 62 -4.42 11.43 -15.06
C SER A 62 -3.33 11.18 -16.11
N ALA A 63 -3.58 11.52 -17.37
CA ALA A 63 -2.60 11.38 -18.44
C ALA A 63 -1.42 12.36 -18.31
N LEU A 64 -1.67 13.61 -17.88
CA LEU A 64 -0.60 14.59 -17.63
C LEU A 64 0.26 14.19 -16.42
N VAL A 65 -0.37 13.75 -15.33
CA VAL A 65 0.32 13.22 -14.15
C VAL A 65 1.13 12.00 -14.52
N LEU A 66 0.57 11.08 -15.32
CA LEU A 66 1.29 9.91 -15.80
C LEU A 66 2.53 10.30 -16.61
N ALA A 67 2.42 11.24 -17.57
CA ALA A 67 3.55 11.72 -18.35
C ALA A 67 4.67 12.31 -17.47
N CYS A 68 4.29 13.08 -16.44
CA CYS A 68 5.24 13.61 -15.47
C CYS A 68 5.91 12.51 -14.66
N LEU A 69 5.14 11.56 -14.11
CA LEU A 69 5.64 10.50 -13.26
C LEU A 69 6.57 9.54 -14.01
N VAL A 70 6.24 9.12 -15.23
CA VAL A 70 7.12 8.23 -16.02
C VAL A 70 8.41 8.93 -16.43
N SER A 71 8.36 10.24 -16.67
CA SER A 71 9.57 11.04 -16.93
C SER A 71 10.46 11.14 -15.69
N LEU A 72 9.84 11.31 -14.51
CA LEU A 72 10.54 11.35 -13.23
C LEU A 72 11.16 10.00 -12.88
N ASP A 73 10.44 8.89 -13.12
CA ASP A 73 10.93 7.53 -12.87
C ASP A 73 12.08 7.18 -13.82
N ALA A 74 11.98 7.52 -15.11
CA ALA A 74 13.08 7.37 -16.07
C ALA A 74 14.33 8.15 -15.64
N ALA A 75 14.17 9.40 -15.18
CA ALA A 75 15.27 10.21 -14.69
C ALA A 75 15.88 9.64 -13.39
N ALA A 76 15.03 9.24 -12.43
CA ALA A 76 15.47 8.65 -11.17
C ALA A 76 16.24 7.33 -11.39
N LEU A 77 15.73 6.47 -12.29
CA LEU A 77 16.39 5.23 -12.68
C LEU A 77 17.72 5.53 -13.37
N ALA A 78 17.77 6.46 -14.33
CA ALA A 78 19.02 6.86 -14.98
C ALA A 78 20.06 7.38 -13.98
N THR A 79 19.66 8.21 -13.02
CA THR A 79 20.54 8.69 -11.94
C THR A 79 21.02 7.55 -11.05
N MET A 80 20.16 6.58 -10.72
CA MET A 80 20.54 5.40 -9.97
C MET A 80 21.58 4.56 -10.73
N LEU A 81 21.40 4.33 -12.03
CA LEU A 81 22.38 3.60 -12.86
C LEU A 81 23.72 4.32 -12.92
N VAL A 82 23.73 5.64 -13.09
CA VAL A 82 24.98 6.45 -13.07
C VAL A 82 25.71 6.28 -11.75
N GLY A 83 25.00 6.37 -10.62
CA GLY A 83 25.60 6.24 -9.29
C GLY A 83 26.04 4.82 -8.95
N ALA A 84 25.29 3.80 -9.36
CA ALA A 84 25.52 2.42 -8.97
C ALA A 84 26.51 1.68 -9.90
N LEU A 85 26.54 2.03 -11.18
CA LEU A 85 27.36 1.35 -12.20
C LEU A 85 28.49 2.24 -12.74
N GLU A 86 28.66 3.44 -12.19
CA GLU A 86 29.64 4.45 -12.64
C GLU A 86 29.55 4.76 -14.15
N LEU A 87 28.34 4.67 -14.71
CA LEU A 87 28.06 4.93 -16.12
C LEU A 87 27.95 6.43 -16.40
N SER A 88 28.15 6.83 -17.67
CA SER A 88 27.74 8.16 -18.09
C SER A 88 26.22 8.27 -18.13
N PHE A 89 25.67 9.48 -17.95
CA PHE A 89 24.22 9.69 -18.01
C PHE A 89 23.65 9.31 -19.40
N VAL A 90 24.42 9.51 -20.47
CA VAL A 90 24.02 9.13 -21.83
C VAL A 90 23.90 7.62 -21.97
N ASP A 91 24.85 6.86 -21.41
CA ASP A 91 24.79 5.40 -21.42
C ASP A 91 23.63 4.88 -20.57
N ALA A 92 23.36 5.50 -19.42
CA ALA A 92 22.22 5.14 -18.58
C ALA A 92 20.87 5.32 -19.30
N LEU A 93 20.73 6.34 -20.15
CA LEU A 93 19.53 6.54 -20.99
C LEU A 93 19.35 5.44 -22.05
N THR A 94 20.40 4.68 -22.35
CA THR A 94 20.30 3.56 -23.31
C THR A 94 19.69 2.31 -22.70
N ALA A 95 19.57 2.22 -21.36
CA ALA A 95 18.95 1.09 -20.69
C ALA A 95 17.48 0.92 -21.12
N ASP A 96 17.08 -0.31 -21.44
CA ASP A 96 15.75 -0.59 -22.00
C ASP A 96 14.61 -0.19 -21.05
N ALA A 97 14.80 -0.36 -19.74
CA ALA A 97 13.84 0.09 -18.73
C ALA A 97 13.68 1.62 -18.72
N VAL A 98 14.79 2.37 -18.82
CA VAL A 98 14.76 3.84 -18.89
C VAL A 98 14.06 4.31 -20.16
N LYS A 99 14.34 3.66 -21.30
CA LYS A 99 13.67 3.94 -22.57
C LYS A 99 12.17 3.65 -22.49
N ALA A 100 11.77 2.52 -21.92
CA ALA A 100 10.36 2.14 -21.81
C ALA A 100 9.56 3.19 -21.02
N ASP A 101 10.08 3.64 -19.87
CA ASP A 101 9.45 4.68 -19.06
C ASP A 101 9.44 6.04 -19.77
N ALA A 102 10.55 6.44 -20.41
CA ALA A 102 10.62 7.70 -21.16
C ALA A 102 9.65 7.72 -22.35
N LEU A 103 9.53 6.62 -23.08
CA LEU A 103 8.64 6.48 -24.24
C LEU A 103 7.16 6.48 -23.84
N ALA A 104 6.82 6.05 -22.62
CA ALA A 104 5.46 6.08 -22.09
C ALA A 104 4.89 7.51 -21.98
N ALA A 105 5.74 8.54 -21.88
CA ALA A 105 5.30 9.93 -21.80
C ALA A 105 4.59 10.40 -23.08
N ALA A 106 5.01 9.93 -24.26
CA ALA A 106 4.44 10.35 -25.54
C ALA A 106 2.96 9.98 -25.71
N PRO A 107 2.51 8.71 -25.57
CA PRO A 107 1.10 8.36 -25.65
C PRO A 107 0.27 9.00 -24.51
N ALA A 108 0.87 9.27 -23.35
CA ALA A 108 0.20 9.94 -22.24
C ALA A 108 -0.11 11.42 -22.60
N LEU A 109 0.86 12.15 -23.13
CA LEU A 109 0.66 13.51 -23.62
C LEU A 109 -0.30 13.54 -24.81
N ALA A 110 -0.19 12.61 -25.75
CA ALA A 110 -1.09 12.51 -26.89
C ALA A 110 -2.55 12.29 -26.44
N LEU A 111 -2.78 11.44 -25.44
CA LEU A 111 -4.08 11.24 -24.82
C LEU A 111 -4.60 12.54 -24.17
N ALA A 112 -3.75 13.25 -23.42
CA ALA A 112 -4.12 14.53 -22.81
C ALA A 112 -4.53 15.58 -23.87
N PHE A 113 -3.75 15.72 -24.95
CA PHE A 113 -4.08 16.63 -26.04
C PHE A 113 -5.35 16.23 -26.80
N ALA A 114 -5.55 14.93 -27.05
CA ALA A 114 -6.76 14.43 -27.70
C ALA A 114 -8.03 14.77 -26.91
N ILE A 115 -7.98 14.63 -25.57
CA ILE A 115 -9.09 15.00 -24.68
C ILE A 115 -9.31 16.52 -24.65
N ARG A 116 -8.21 17.31 -24.56
CA ARG A 116 -8.27 18.78 -24.54
C ARG A 116 -8.86 19.35 -25.84
N GLY A 117 -8.53 18.75 -26.98
CA GLY A 117 -8.92 19.21 -28.31
C GLY A 117 -10.39 19.01 -28.67
N GLY A 118 -11.19 18.36 -27.82
CA GLY A 118 -12.63 18.15 -28.04
C GLY A 118 -12.98 17.17 -29.17
N ALA A 119 -12.05 16.86 -30.06
CA ALA A 119 -12.16 15.85 -31.12
C ALA A 119 -11.83 14.44 -30.58
N ALA A 120 -12.49 14.03 -29.50
CA ALA A 120 -12.34 12.73 -28.85
C ALA A 120 -12.96 11.61 -29.71
N ARG A 121 -12.34 11.32 -30.87
CA ARG A 121 -12.72 10.17 -31.69
C ARG A 121 -12.36 8.88 -30.95
N PRO A 122 -13.21 7.83 -31.04
CA PRO A 122 -13.03 6.61 -30.24
C PRO A 122 -11.73 5.86 -30.55
N LEU A 123 -11.35 5.81 -31.84
CA LEU A 123 -10.17 5.06 -32.28
C LEU A 123 -8.85 5.62 -31.74
N PRO A 124 -8.53 6.94 -31.85
CA PRO A 124 -7.34 7.51 -31.23
C PRO A 124 -7.25 7.30 -29.73
N LEU A 125 -8.36 7.46 -28.99
CA LEU A 125 -8.37 7.25 -27.54
C LEU A 125 -8.04 5.80 -27.18
N ALA A 126 -8.65 4.84 -27.87
CA ALA A 126 -8.37 3.43 -27.68
C ALA A 126 -6.91 3.09 -28.03
N ALA A 127 -6.36 3.67 -29.11
CA ALA A 127 -4.98 3.47 -29.52
C ALA A 127 -3.99 4.01 -28.49
N PHE A 128 -4.20 5.21 -27.95
CA PHE A 128 -3.33 5.76 -26.91
C PHE A 128 -3.44 4.97 -25.59
N ALA A 129 -4.64 4.54 -25.21
CA ALA A 129 -4.82 3.69 -24.03
C ALA A 129 -4.09 2.34 -24.19
N ALA A 130 -4.17 1.71 -25.36
CA ALA A 130 -3.43 0.48 -25.66
C ALA A 130 -1.91 0.72 -25.64
N ALA A 131 -1.43 1.81 -26.25
CA ALA A 131 -0.02 2.19 -26.25
C ALA A 131 0.51 2.41 -24.83
N LEU A 132 -0.30 2.97 -23.92
CA LEU A 132 0.08 3.15 -22.52
C LEU A 132 0.25 1.82 -21.77
N ILE A 133 -0.66 0.85 -22.00
CA ILE A 133 -0.51 -0.50 -21.43
C ILE A 133 0.73 -1.19 -21.99
N CYS A 134 0.95 -1.12 -23.31
CA CYS A 134 2.12 -1.71 -23.94
C CYS A 134 3.43 -1.06 -23.49
N ALA A 135 3.46 0.25 -23.28
CA ALA A 135 4.64 0.92 -22.75
C ALA A 135 4.94 0.45 -21.32
N ARG A 136 3.91 0.27 -20.47
CA ARG A 136 4.09 -0.22 -19.11
C ARG A 136 4.63 -1.65 -19.06
N LEU A 137 4.22 -2.50 -20.00
CA LEU A 137 4.73 -3.87 -20.13
C LEU A 137 6.27 -3.90 -20.24
N GLY A 138 6.89 -2.91 -20.90
CA GLY A 138 8.36 -2.81 -21.05
C GLY A 138 9.13 -2.62 -19.74
N ALA A 139 8.44 -2.24 -18.65
CA ALA A 139 9.02 -2.08 -17.31
C ALA A 139 8.68 -3.25 -16.36
N THR A 140 8.19 -4.38 -16.88
CA THR A 140 7.77 -5.56 -16.10
C THR A 140 8.73 -6.75 -16.26
N HIS A 141 8.69 -7.68 -15.32
CA HIS A 141 9.43 -8.95 -15.43
C HIS A 141 9.06 -9.76 -16.68
N ALA A 142 7.84 -9.58 -17.23
CA ALA A 142 7.37 -10.38 -18.35
C ALA A 142 8.21 -10.19 -19.61
N VAL A 143 8.73 -8.97 -19.84
CA VAL A 143 9.57 -8.64 -21.00
C VAL A 143 11.05 -8.86 -20.70
N SER A 144 11.48 -8.78 -19.43
CA SER A 144 12.87 -8.97 -19.05
C SER A 144 13.29 -10.44 -18.89
N ARG A 145 12.34 -11.39 -18.88
CA ARG A 145 12.62 -12.83 -18.78
C ARG A 145 13.30 -13.36 -20.04
N LEU A 146 14.51 -13.90 -19.90
CA LEU A 146 15.33 -14.43 -20.99
C LEU A 146 14.80 -15.75 -21.57
N ASP A 147 14.14 -16.55 -20.75
CA ASP A 147 13.52 -17.83 -21.11
C ASP A 147 12.19 -17.66 -21.86
N ASN A 148 11.63 -16.44 -21.88
CA ASN A 148 10.44 -16.03 -22.65
C ASN A 148 9.31 -17.08 -22.67
N PRO A 149 8.77 -17.47 -21.49
CA PRO A 149 7.79 -18.53 -21.43
C PRO A 149 6.51 -18.15 -22.18
N PRO A 150 5.90 -19.10 -22.91
CA PRO A 150 4.82 -18.81 -23.84
C PRO A 150 3.60 -18.24 -23.09
N GLY A 151 3.08 -17.12 -23.58
CA GLY A 151 1.88 -16.49 -23.04
C GLY A 151 2.10 -15.60 -21.82
N LEU A 152 3.33 -15.46 -21.30
CA LEU A 152 3.61 -14.59 -20.14
C LEU A 152 3.26 -13.13 -20.40
N VAL A 153 3.65 -12.62 -21.57
CA VAL A 153 3.30 -11.26 -22.02
C VAL A 153 1.78 -11.08 -22.14
N ALA A 154 1.07 -12.08 -22.66
CA ALA A 154 -0.39 -12.02 -22.78
C ALA A 154 -1.07 -12.03 -21.41
N ALA A 155 -0.55 -12.81 -20.46
CA ALA A 155 -1.01 -12.84 -19.08
C ALA A 155 -0.80 -11.49 -18.38
N GLU A 156 0.37 -10.86 -18.55
CA GLU A 156 0.68 -9.54 -18.01
C GLU A 156 -0.23 -8.46 -18.62
N LEU A 157 -0.39 -8.45 -19.95
CA LEU A 157 -1.31 -7.52 -20.64
C LEU A 157 -2.76 -7.69 -20.16
N ALA A 158 -3.23 -8.94 -20.01
CA ALA A 158 -4.56 -9.22 -19.48
C ALA A 158 -4.70 -8.69 -18.04
N HIS A 159 -3.70 -8.94 -17.19
CA HIS A 159 -3.70 -8.50 -15.81
C HIS A 159 -3.73 -6.96 -15.70
N LEU A 160 -2.80 -6.27 -16.37
CA LEU A 160 -2.73 -4.80 -16.38
C LEU A 160 -4.00 -4.15 -16.94
N THR A 161 -4.53 -4.69 -18.05
CA THR A 161 -5.77 -4.20 -18.66
C THR A 161 -6.94 -4.38 -17.69
N GLY A 162 -7.07 -5.56 -17.08
CA GLY A 162 -8.12 -5.83 -16.12
C GLY A 162 -8.08 -4.89 -14.91
N VAL A 163 -6.88 -4.64 -14.35
CA VAL A 163 -6.71 -3.67 -13.24
C VAL A 163 -7.16 -2.27 -13.66
N ALA A 164 -6.75 -1.81 -14.85
CA ALA A 164 -7.14 -0.49 -15.35
C ALA A 164 -8.66 -0.38 -15.58
N LEU A 165 -9.29 -1.40 -16.16
CA LEU A 165 -10.73 -1.41 -16.44
C LEU A 165 -11.59 -1.46 -15.17
N TRP A 166 -11.19 -2.26 -14.16
CA TRP A 166 -11.94 -2.37 -12.91
C TRP A 166 -11.56 -1.25 -11.94
N ILE A 167 -10.36 -1.29 -11.36
CA ILE A 167 -9.94 -0.37 -10.30
C ILE A 167 -9.89 1.07 -10.81
N GLY A 168 -9.32 1.27 -12.01
CA GLY A 168 -9.27 2.58 -12.66
C GLY A 168 -10.64 3.11 -13.09
N GLY A 169 -11.60 2.22 -13.36
CA GLY A 169 -12.96 2.58 -13.77
C GLY A 169 -13.90 2.99 -12.62
N ILE A 170 -13.66 2.53 -11.39
CA ILE A 170 -14.56 2.79 -10.24
C ILE A 170 -14.76 4.30 -9.97
N PRO A 171 -13.73 5.17 -9.97
CA PRO A 171 -13.93 6.60 -9.74
C PRO A 171 -14.87 7.25 -10.76
N TYR A 172 -14.79 6.85 -12.03
CA TYR A 172 -15.68 7.32 -13.10
C TYR A 172 -17.09 6.82 -12.92
N PHE A 173 -17.24 5.54 -12.54
CA PHE A 173 -18.51 4.94 -12.20
C PHE A 173 -19.20 5.66 -11.05
N LEU A 174 -18.50 5.94 -9.93
CA LEU A 174 -19.06 6.67 -8.79
C LEU A 174 -19.44 8.10 -9.17
N MET A 175 -18.61 8.78 -9.95
CA MET A 175 -18.88 10.13 -10.45
C MET A 175 -20.14 10.17 -11.31
N ALA A 176 -20.31 9.19 -12.20
CA ALA A 176 -21.47 9.09 -13.07
C ALA A 176 -22.76 8.74 -12.29
N LEU A 177 -22.68 7.82 -11.32
CA LEU A 177 -23.83 7.51 -10.45
C LEU A 177 -24.30 8.72 -9.64
N ALA A 178 -23.37 9.56 -9.17
CA ALA A 178 -23.69 10.77 -8.43
C ALA A 178 -24.31 11.88 -9.30
N ARG A 179 -24.20 11.78 -10.63
CA ARG A 179 -24.69 12.76 -11.60
C ARG A 179 -25.83 12.24 -12.48
N ALA A 180 -26.21 10.98 -12.31
CA ALA A 180 -27.32 10.38 -13.03
C ALA A 180 -28.64 11.08 -12.65
N PRO A 181 -29.53 11.35 -13.63
CA PRO A 181 -30.75 12.14 -13.40
C PRO A 181 -31.78 11.41 -12.53
N ASP A 182 -31.86 10.09 -12.64
CA ASP A 182 -32.82 9.25 -11.94
C ASP A 182 -32.25 7.86 -11.64
N GLY A 183 -33.05 7.03 -10.96
CA GLY A 183 -32.66 5.68 -10.59
C GLY A 183 -32.57 4.70 -11.78
N GLU A 184 -33.24 4.98 -12.90
CA GLU A 184 -33.14 4.15 -14.11
C GLU A 184 -31.80 4.35 -14.81
N ALA A 185 -31.35 5.61 -14.91
CA ALA A 185 -30.02 5.97 -15.38
C ALA A 185 -28.93 5.38 -14.47
N GLN A 186 -29.10 5.46 -13.14
CA GLN A 186 -28.19 4.82 -12.18
C GLN A 186 -28.11 3.30 -12.41
N ARG A 187 -29.25 2.64 -12.63
CA ARG A 187 -29.30 1.21 -12.93
C ARG A 187 -28.65 0.87 -14.27
N ALA A 188 -28.86 1.68 -15.31
CA ALA A 188 -28.25 1.45 -16.62
C ALA A 188 -26.72 1.58 -16.56
N ILE A 189 -26.20 2.60 -15.88
CA ILE A 189 -24.76 2.77 -15.61
C ILE A 189 -24.25 1.58 -14.79
N GLY A 190 -24.95 1.22 -13.70
CA GLY A 190 -24.62 0.10 -12.82
C GLY A 190 -24.50 -1.23 -13.54
N LEU A 191 -25.48 -1.59 -14.36
CA LEU A 191 -25.47 -2.84 -15.12
C LEU A 191 -24.31 -2.89 -16.11
N ARG A 192 -24.10 -1.80 -16.86
CA ARG A 192 -23.06 -1.75 -17.89
C ARG A 192 -21.65 -1.77 -17.29
N PHE A 193 -21.43 -1.01 -16.22
CA PHE A 193 -20.16 -1.07 -15.47
C PHE A 193 -19.94 -2.44 -14.86
N SER A 194 -20.98 -3.06 -14.29
CA SER A 194 -20.88 -4.41 -13.72
C SER A 194 -20.47 -5.48 -14.76
N HIS A 195 -20.94 -5.38 -16.01
CA HIS A 195 -20.47 -6.24 -17.10
C HIS A 195 -18.98 -6.01 -17.41
N LEU A 196 -18.54 -4.75 -17.52
CA LEU A 196 -17.13 -4.40 -17.73
C LEU A 196 -16.26 -4.93 -16.59
N SER A 197 -16.67 -4.73 -15.33
CA SER A 197 -15.94 -5.22 -14.15
C SER A 197 -15.86 -6.75 -14.12
N THR A 198 -16.88 -7.47 -14.59
CA THR A 198 -16.84 -8.95 -14.64
C THR A 198 -15.77 -9.44 -15.61
N VAL A 199 -15.67 -8.84 -16.80
CA VAL A 199 -14.63 -9.16 -17.78
C VAL A 199 -13.26 -8.80 -17.21
N ALA A 200 -13.13 -7.60 -16.65
CA ALA A 200 -11.88 -7.13 -16.04
C ALA A 200 -11.39 -8.05 -14.90
N VAL A 201 -12.29 -8.49 -14.01
CA VAL A 201 -11.99 -9.46 -12.95
C VAL A 201 -11.49 -10.78 -13.52
N ALA A 202 -12.13 -11.30 -14.57
CA ALA A 202 -11.69 -12.53 -15.21
C ALA A 202 -10.27 -12.40 -15.80
N MET A 203 -9.97 -11.25 -16.41
CA MET A 203 -8.63 -10.95 -16.94
C MET A 203 -7.58 -10.85 -15.82
N ILE A 204 -7.89 -10.17 -14.71
CA ILE A 204 -7.01 -10.08 -13.54
C ILE A 204 -6.73 -11.46 -12.96
N ALA A 205 -7.78 -12.26 -12.75
CA ALA A 205 -7.66 -13.59 -12.17
C ALA A 205 -6.85 -14.54 -13.07
N ALA A 206 -7.19 -14.61 -14.36
CA ALA A 206 -6.49 -15.47 -15.31
C ALA A 206 -5.02 -15.04 -15.49
N GLY A 207 -4.77 -13.75 -15.69
CA GLY A 207 -3.41 -13.20 -15.79
C GLY A 207 -2.62 -13.43 -14.50
N GLY A 208 -3.22 -13.15 -13.33
CA GLY A 208 -2.58 -13.33 -12.03
C GLY A 208 -2.21 -14.77 -11.73
N VAL A 209 -3.09 -15.74 -12.06
CA VAL A 209 -2.80 -17.17 -11.93
C VAL A 209 -1.66 -17.59 -12.87
N ALA A 210 -1.70 -17.18 -14.13
CA ALA A 210 -0.65 -17.51 -15.10
C ALA A 210 0.71 -16.93 -14.68
N LEU A 211 0.76 -15.67 -14.25
CA LEU A 211 1.97 -15.02 -13.73
C LEU A 211 2.48 -15.74 -12.46
N SER A 212 1.57 -16.12 -11.56
CA SER A 212 1.92 -16.83 -10.32
C SER A 212 2.57 -18.18 -10.59
N ILE A 213 2.05 -18.95 -11.55
CA ILE A 213 2.63 -20.25 -11.93
C ILE A 213 4.09 -20.09 -12.39
N VAL A 214 4.37 -19.07 -13.20
CA VAL A 214 5.71 -18.82 -13.76
C VAL A 214 6.66 -18.22 -12.72
N TYR A 215 6.23 -17.19 -12.00
CA TYR A 215 7.12 -16.44 -11.11
C TYR A 215 7.33 -17.09 -9.74
N ILE A 216 6.41 -17.95 -9.29
CA ILE A 216 6.59 -18.70 -8.04
C ILE A 216 7.29 -20.03 -8.30
N GLY A 217 6.88 -20.79 -9.33
CA GLY A 217 7.51 -22.04 -9.75
C GLY A 217 7.29 -23.25 -8.84
N ALA A 218 7.35 -23.09 -7.51
CA ALA A 218 7.21 -24.17 -6.53
C ALA A 218 6.44 -23.71 -5.27
N VAL A 219 5.79 -24.64 -4.55
CA VAL A 219 4.98 -24.28 -3.36
C VAL A 219 5.83 -23.70 -2.24
N GLU A 220 7.06 -24.18 -2.10
CA GLU A 220 8.04 -23.70 -1.13
C GLU A 220 8.37 -22.22 -1.35
N ASN A 221 8.32 -21.75 -2.61
CA ASN A 221 8.57 -20.36 -2.97
C ASN A 221 7.39 -19.45 -2.65
N PHE A 222 6.19 -20.01 -2.48
CA PHE A 222 5.03 -19.25 -2.07
C PHE A 222 5.15 -18.77 -0.62
N TYR A 223 5.70 -19.61 0.27
CA TYR A 223 5.83 -19.26 1.68
C TYR A 223 7.26 -18.94 2.12
N GLY A 224 8.31 -19.33 1.39
CA GLY A 224 9.71 -19.15 1.78
C GLY A 224 10.42 -17.97 1.12
N ALA A 225 9.67 -17.13 0.38
CA ALA A 225 10.19 -15.95 -0.30
C ALA A 225 9.21 -14.77 -0.20
N ALA A 226 9.76 -13.56 -0.07
CA ALA A 226 9.07 -12.28 0.02
C ALA A 226 7.99 -12.14 -1.08
N TYR A 227 8.43 -12.36 -2.31
CA TYR A 227 7.58 -12.33 -3.50
C TYR A 227 6.34 -13.24 -3.35
N GLY A 228 6.50 -14.47 -2.85
CA GLY A 228 5.39 -15.41 -2.66
C GLY A 228 4.39 -14.96 -1.60
N VAL A 229 4.88 -14.50 -0.45
CA VAL A 229 4.04 -13.99 0.64
C VAL A 229 3.27 -12.75 0.21
N MET A 230 3.91 -11.83 -0.51
CA MET A 230 3.26 -10.66 -1.10
C MET A 230 2.17 -11.03 -2.12
N VAL A 231 2.39 -12.06 -2.94
CA VAL A 231 1.32 -12.62 -3.81
C VAL A 231 0.17 -13.15 -2.97
N GLY A 232 0.44 -13.84 -1.85
CA GLY A 232 -0.57 -14.28 -0.90
C GLY A 232 -1.38 -13.12 -0.31
N ALA A 233 -0.71 -12.04 0.11
CA ALA A 233 -1.36 -10.83 0.60
C ALA A 233 -2.27 -10.20 -0.48
N LYS A 234 -1.78 -10.09 -1.72
CA LYS A 234 -2.58 -9.62 -2.86
C LYS A 234 -3.77 -10.51 -3.15
N ALA A 235 -3.64 -11.83 -3.01
CA ALA A 235 -4.76 -12.77 -3.19
C ALA A 235 -5.85 -12.57 -2.12
N ILE A 236 -5.46 -12.34 -0.85
CA ILE A 236 -6.41 -12.03 0.24
C ILE A 236 -7.12 -10.70 -0.02
N LEU A 237 -6.39 -9.64 -0.39
CA LEU A 237 -6.97 -8.34 -0.73
C LEU A 237 -7.90 -8.44 -1.95
N PHE A 238 -7.50 -9.20 -2.98
CA PHE A 238 -8.31 -9.47 -4.16
C PHE A 238 -9.59 -10.24 -3.81
N ALA A 239 -9.52 -11.25 -2.93
CA ALA A 239 -10.70 -11.96 -2.43
C ALA A 239 -11.65 -11.02 -1.66
N GLY A 240 -11.10 -10.08 -0.88
CA GLY A 240 -11.86 -9.02 -0.23
C GLY A 240 -12.57 -8.11 -1.25
N LEU A 241 -11.86 -7.64 -2.27
CA LEU A 241 -12.43 -6.86 -3.38
C LEU A 241 -13.50 -7.64 -4.14
N LEU A 242 -13.29 -8.91 -4.43
CA LEU A 242 -14.28 -9.78 -5.07
C LEU A 242 -15.54 -9.92 -4.21
N SER A 243 -15.39 -10.00 -2.90
CA SER A 243 -16.52 -10.08 -1.96
C SER A 243 -17.35 -8.78 -2.01
N LEU A 244 -16.71 -7.62 -1.96
CA LEU A 244 -17.37 -6.31 -2.11
C LEU A 244 -18.03 -6.17 -3.50
N GLY A 245 -17.31 -6.55 -4.55
CA GLY A 245 -17.77 -6.53 -5.94
C GLY A 245 -18.97 -7.46 -6.17
N ALA A 246 -18.98 -8.65 -5.56
CA ALA A 246 -20.10 -9.58 -5.61
C ALA A 246 -21.34 -9.02 -4.88
N LEU A 247 -21.15 -8.40 -3.71
CA LEU A 247 -22.25 -7.71 -3.01
C LEU A 247 -22.81 -6.56 -3.86
N ASN A 248 -21.96 -5.81 -4.56
CA ASN A 248 -22.36 -4.76 -5.48
C ASN A 248 -23.08 -5.32 -6.73
N PHE A 249 -22.57 -6.39 -7.33
CA PHE A 249 -23.18 -7.09 -8.45
C PHE A 249 -24.60 -7.56 -8.12
N LEU A 250 -24.78 -8.17 -6.95
CA LEU A 250 -26.09 -8.60 -6.47
C LEU A 250 -27.01 -7.41 -6.19
N ALA A 251 -26.48 -6.31 -5.64
CA ALA A 251 -27.26 -5.11 -5.37
C ALA A 251 -27.82 -4.47 -6.65
N VAL A 252 -27.00 -4.34 -7.71
CA VAL A 252 -27.44 -3.77 -9.01
C VAL A 252 -28.53 -4.63 -9.67
N ARG A 253 -28.46 -5.96 -9.53
CA ARG A 253 -29.40 -6.89 -10.19
C ARG A 253 -30.71 -7.11 -9.44
N ARG A 254 -30.67 -7.10 -8.10
CA ARG A 254 -31.84 -7.44 -7.26
C ARG A 254 -32.74 -6.24 -6.94
N SER A 255 -32.20 -5.03 -6.88
CA SER A 255 -33.01 -3.86 -6.50
C SER A 255 -33.71 -3.27 -7.73
N PRO A 256 -35.01 -2.90 -7.62
CA PRO A 256 -35.60 -1.83 -8.43
C PRO A 256 -34.74 -0.56 -8.32
N ALA A 257 -35.07 0.50 -9.06
CA ALA A 257 -34.41 1.80 -9.00
C ALA A 257 -34.56 2.52 -7.63
N ASP A 258 -34.19 1.86 -6.53
CA ASP A 258 -34.25 2.31 -5.15
C ASP A 258 -32.94 3.04 -4.78
N ARG A 259 -33.10 4.28 -4.32
CA ARG A 259 -32.01 5.18 -3.92
C ARG A 259 -31.14 4.59 -2.79
N GLY A 260 -31.71 3.79 -1.90
CA GLY A 260 -30.96 3.18 -0.78
C GLY A 260 -29.93 2.14 -1.22
N ALA A 261 -30.25 1.37 -2.27
CA ALA A 261 -29.35 0.34 -2.81
C ALA A 261 -28.11 0.96 -3.47
N PHE A 262 -28.29 2.03 -4.24
CA PHE A 262 -27.18 2.75 -4.89
C PHE A 262 -26.30 3.51 -3.89
N ALA A 263 -26.88 4.02 -2.80
CA ALA A 263 -26.10 4.62 -1.72
C ALA A 263 -25.16 3.59 -1.07
N ARG A 264 -25.64 2.37 -0.77
CA ARG A 264 -24.80 1.28 -0.25
C ARG A 264 -23.71 0.89 -1.25
N LEU A 265 -24.07 0.74 -2.52
CA LEU A 265 -23.11 0.40 -3.56
C LEU A 265 -21.97 1.43 -3.65
N ARG A 266 -22.31 2.73 -3.61
CA ARG A 266 -21.30 3.80 -3.62
C ARG A 266 -20.33 3.67 -2.45
N ARG A 267 -20.85 3.37 -1.25
CA ARG A 267 -20.05 3.23 -0.02
C ARG A 267 -19.11 2.01 -0.06
N PHE A 268 -19.52 0.91 -0.69
CA PHE A 268 -18.64 -0.24 -0.93
C PHE A 268 -17.58 0.06 -1.99
N ALA A 269 -17.96 0.70 -3.08
CA ALA A 269 -17.02 1.12 -4.12
C ALA A 269 -15.96 2.13 -3.62
N GLU A 270 -16.28 2.97 -2.62
CA GLU A 270 -15.28 3.80 -1.94
C GLU A 270 -14.19 2.97 -1.25
N VAL A 271 -14.56 1.85 -0.62
CA VAL A 271 -13.60 0.91 -0.01
C VAL A 271 -12.86 0.12 -1.08
N GLU A 272 -13.53 -0.28 -2.17
CA GLU A 272 -12.88 -0.94 -3.31
C GLU A 272 -11.78 -0.07 -3.91
N ILE A 273 -11.97 1.25 -3.97
CA ILE A 273 -10.91 2.19 -4.38
C ILE A 273 -9.72 2.08 -3.41
N GLY A 274 -9.95 2.21 -2.10
CA GLY A 274 -8.89 2.17 -1.09
C GLY A 274 -8.07 0.87 -1.16
N VAL A 275 -8.75 -0.28 -1.12
CA VAL A 275 -8.09 -1.60 -1.21
C VAL A 275 -7.45 -1.81 -2.59
N GLY A 276 -8.11 -1.38 -3.67
CA GLY A 276 -7.57 -1.45 -5.03
C GLY A 276 -6.26 -0.69 -5.19
N TRP A 277 -6.18 0.52 -4.62
CA TRP A 277 -4.94 1.29 -4.57
C TRP A 277 -3.85 0.58 -3.76
N THR A 278 -4.19 -0.01 -2.62
CA THR A 278 -3.24 -0.81 -1.85
C THR A 278 -2.69 -1.99 -2.66
N VAL A 279 -3.54 -2.71 -3.40
CA VAL A 279 -3.10 -3.81 -4.27
C VAL A 279 -2.19 -3.33 -5.40
N VAL A 280 -2.42 -2.13 -5.95
CA VAL A 280 -1.55 -1.51 -6.96
C VAL A 280 -0.18 -1.17 -6.39
N PHE A 281 -0.11 -0.60 -5.18
CA PHE A 281 1.17 -0.31 -4.52
C PHE A 281 1.90 -1.60 -4.09
N ALA A 282 1.18 -2.60 -3.60
CA ALA A 282 1.74 -3.93 -3.33
C ALA A 282 2.29 -4.58 -4.62
N ALA A 283 1.63 -4.38 -5.77
CA ALA A 283 2.16 -4.84 -7.05
C ALA A 283 3.44 -4.10 -7.45
N ALA A 284 3.52 -2.79 -7.19
CA ALA A 284 4.72 -2.01 -7.44
C ALA A 284 5.90 -2.47 -6.58
N SER A 285 5.65 -2.79 -5.30
CA SER A 285 6.65 -3.41 -4.41
C SER A 285 7.10 -4.78 -4.91
N LEU A 286 6.16 -5.63 -5.32
CA LEU A 286 6.44 -6.94 -5.92
C LEU A 286 7.35 -6.85 -7.17
N SER A 287 7.17 -5.83 -8.01
CA SER A 287 8.02 -5.60 -9.19
C SER A 287 9.43 -5.11 -8.86
N SER A 288 9.69 -4.72 -7.61
CA SER A 288 11.03 -4.38 -7.11
C SER A 288 11.73 -5.59 -6.47
N LEU A 289 11.01 -6.70 -6.25
CA LEU A 289 11.57 -7.95 -5.74
C LEU A 289 11.91 -8.90 -6.89
N PRO A 290 12.97 -9.72 -6.76
CA PRO A 290 13.19 -10.80 -7.71
C PRO A 290 12.02 -11.79 -7.68
N PRO A 291 11.56 -12.31 -8.84
CA PRO A 291 10.60 -13.41 -8.86
C PRO A 291 11.05 -14.57 -7.97
N ALA A 292 10.13 -15.18 -7.24
CA ALA A 292 10.46 -16.21 -6.25
C ALA A 292 11.17 -17.45 -6.85
N VAL A 293 10.88 -17.77 -8.11
CA VAL A 293 11.56 -18.84 -8.85
C VAL A 293 13.06 -18.56 -9.06
N ASP A 294 13.47 -17.30 -9.14
CA ASP A 294 14.84 -16.88 -9.39
C ASP A 294 15.67 -16.83 -8.08
N LEU A 295 15.00 -16.70 -6.93
CA LEU A 295 15.60 -16.84 -5.59
C LEU A 295 15.95 -18.31 -5.33
N THR A 296 17.12 -18.76 -5.73
CA THR A 296 17.59 -20.16 -5.54
C THR A 296 18.44 -20.36 -4.28
N ARG A 297 18.92 -19.26 -3.69
CA ARG A 297 19.68 -19.20 -2.43
C ARG A 297 18.96 -18.26 -1.47
N ASP A 298 19.26 -18.35 -0.17
CA ASP A 298 18.72 -17.45 0.87
C ASP A 298 17.20 -17.50 1.10
N ARG A 299 16.58 -18.66 0.81
CA ARG A 299 15.20 -18.95 1.21
C ARG A 299 15.13 -19.30 2.69
N VAL A 300 14.05 -18.88 3.34
CA VAL A 300 13.77 -19.27 4.72
C VAL A 300 13.04 -20.61 4.74
N SER A 301 13.49 -21.54 5.57
CA SER A 301 12.87 -22.85 5.72
C SER A 301 11.51 -22.75 6.43
N PHE A 302 10.67 -23.76 6.22
CA PHE A 302 9.39 -23.85 6.93
C PHE A 302 9.56 -23.86 8.46
N ALA A 303 10.64 -24.48 8.95
CA ALA A 303 10.93 -24.56 10.39
C ALA A 303 11.21 -23.18 10.98
N GLU A 304 12.00 -22.35 10.31
CA GLU A 304 12.27 -20.97 10.72
C GLU A 304 11.01 -20.09 10.68
N ILE A 305 10.15 -20.26 9.66
CA ILE A 305 8.87 -19.54 9.61
C ILE A 305 7.98 -19.94 10.78
N VAL A 306 7.89 -21.24 11.08
CA VAL A 306 7.14 -21.73 12.24
C VAL A 306 7.74 -21.17 13.52
N GLU A 307 9.06 -21.13 13.64
CA GLU A 307 9.73 -20.54 14.80
C GLU A 307 9.37 -19.05 14.97
N ARG A 308 9.49 -18.26 13.90
CA ARG A 308 9.16 -16.82 13.86
C ARG A 308 7.68 -16.54 14.15
N LEU A 309 6.77 -17.39 13.66
CA LEU A 309 5.33 -17.24 13.85
C LEU A 309 4.81 -17.91 15.13
N THR A 310 5.63 -18.71 15.82
CA THR A 310 5.24 -19.29 17.11
C THR A 310 5.13 -18.17 18.12
N PRO A 311 3.94 -17.97 18.73
CA PRO A 311 3.75 -16.93 19.72
C PRO A 311 4.81 -17.01 20.81
N GLN A 312 5.49 -15.91 21.08
CA GLN A 312 6.24 -15.81 22.31
C GLN A 312 5.21 -15.84 23.46
N TRP A 313 5.34 -16.81 24.37
CA TRP A 313 4.50 -16.89 25.56
C TRP A 313 5.27 -17.43 26.78
N PRO A 314 5.14 -16.82 27.97
CA PRO A 314 4.39 -15.59 28.25
C PRO A 314 5.08 -14.34 27.69
N PRO A 315 4.33 -13.28 27.31
CA PRO A 315 4.90 -12.04 26.79
C PRO A 315 6.02 -11.52 27.68
N ARG A 316 7.11 -11.07 27.07
CA ARG A 316 8.22 -10.40 27.75
C ARG A 316 7.78 -9.04 28.24
N LEU A 317 7.51 -8.96 29.54
CA LEU A 317 7.20 -7.72 30.26
C LEU A 317 8.39 -7.20 31.06
N GLU A 318 9.53 -7.88 30.95
CA GLU A 318 10.80 -7.46 31.53
C GLU A 318 11.77 -7.13 30.39
N SER A 319 12.38 -5.95 30.46
CA SER A 319 13.39 -5.51 29.51
C SER A 319 14.76 -6.02 29.93
N PRO A 320 15.63 -6.41 28.98
CA PRO A 320 17.05 -6.55 29.28
C PRO A 320 17.66 -5.20 29.69
N ASP A 321 18.81 -5.25 30.34
CA ASP A 321 19.57 -4.04 30.69
C ASP A 321 20.11 -3.39 29.41
N HIS A 322 20.06 -2.06 29.35
CA HIS A 322 20.56 -1.32 28.18
C HIS A 322 22.07 -1.50 28.01
N SER A 323 22.80 -1.73 29.13
CA SER A 323 24.24 -1.94 29.12
C SER A 323 24.68 -3.24 28.43
N THR A 324 23.78 -4.21 28.27
CA THR A 324 24.06 -5.52 27.66
C THR A 324 23.72 -5.60 26.17
N LEU A 325 23.08 -4.57 25.62
CA LEU A 325 22.79 -4.46 24.20
C LEU A 325 24.09 -4.32 23.39
N SER A 326 24.09 -4.83 22.15
CA SER A 326 25.29 -4.79 21.30
C SER A 326 25.78 -3.37 21.07
N ILE A 327 24.85 -2.41 20.98
CA ILE A 327 25.12 -0.97 20.85
C ILE A 327 25.95 -0.39 22.02
N SER A 328 25.84 -1.00 23.19
CA SER A 328 26.42 -0.57 24.46
C SER A 328 27.71 -1.32 24.80
N LEU A 329 28.07 -2.35 24.03
CA LEU A 329 29.27 -3.14 24.29
C LEU A 329 30.54 -2.32 24.02
N PRO A 330 31.60 -2.50 24.85
CA PRO A 330 32.84 -1.72 24.72
C PRO A 330 33.45 -1.78 23.32
N GLN A 331 33.38 -2.92 22.64
CA GLN A 331 33.93 -3.11 21.29
C GLN A 331 33.29 -2.15 20.27
N VAL A 332 31.96 -1.98 20.33
CA VAL A 332 31.21 -1.07 19.45
C VAL A 332 31.46 0.38 19.85
N GLN A 333 31.54 0.67 21.15
CA GLN A 333 31.82 2.01 21.66
C GLN A 333 33.23 2.48 21.29
N THR A 334 34.24 1.62 21.43
CA THR A 334 35.62 1.90 21.03
C THR A 334 35.72 2.09 19.51
N ALA A 335 35.08 1.23 18.71
CA ALA A 335 35.02 1.41 17.26
C ALA A 335 34.40 2.76 16.85
N ARG A 336 33.36 3.21 17.57
CA ARG A 336 32.73 4.53 17.39
C ARG A 336 33.63 5.69 17.80
N ALA A 337 34.35 5.54 18.91
CA ALA A 337 35.23 6.59 19.42
C ALA A 337 36.48 6.78 18.53
N ASP A 338 36.98 5.69 17.96
CA ASP A 338 38.11 5.68 17.03
C ASP A 338 37.70 6.08 15.61
N ALA A 339 36.39 6.09 15.31
CA ALA A 339 35.87 6.60 14.05
C ALA A 339 36.07 8.11 13.96
N THR A 340 37.04 8.56 13.15
CA THR A 340 37.10 9.96 12.73
C THR A 340 35.81 10.30 11.97
N PRO A 341 35.11 11.42 12.27
CA PRO A 341 33.79 11.77 11.73
C PRO A 341 33.72 11.99 10.20
N SER A 342 34.77 11.65 9.47
CA SER A 342 34.93 11.80 8.02
C SER A 342 35.25 10.49 7.28
N THR A 343 35.30 9.34 7.97
CA THR A 343 35.77 8.07 7.39
C THR A 343 34.64 7.05 7.28
N GLU A 344 33.99 7.00 6.12
CA GLU A 344 32.85 6.10 5.81
C GLU A 344 33.14 4.62 6.10
N ALA A 345 34.38 4.17 5.91
CA ALA A 345 34.79 2.80 6.22
C ALA A 345 34.74 2.48 7.73
N SER A 346 34.99 3.46 8.61
CA SER A 346 34.94 3.28 10.06
C SER A 346 33.50 3.25 10.57
N ASP A 347 32.63 4.09 9.99
CA ASP A 347 31.20 4.08 10.29
C ASP A 347 30.56 2.77 9.83
N ALA A 348 30.92 2.27 8.65
CA ALA A 348 30.45 0.98 8.14
C ALA A 348 30.91 -0.21 9.02
N VAL A 349 32.15 -0.19 9.52
CA VAL A 349 32.64 -1.23 10.44
C VAL A 349 31.90 -1.17 11.77
N THR A 350 31.67 0.03 12.31
CA THR A 350 30.95 0.17 13.58
C THR A 350 29.48 -0.19 13.43
N ALA A 351 28.84 0.18 12.32
CA ALA A 351 27.48 -0.24 11.98
C ALA A 351 27.39 -1.75 11.79
N SER A 352 28.38 -2.38 11.15
CA SER A 352 28.45 -3.85 10.99
C SER A 352 28.58 -4.58 12.33
N LEU A 353 29.41 -4.08 13.24
CA LEU A 353 29.54 -4.63 14.60
C LEU A 353 28.26 -4.43 15.42
N ALA A 354 27.62 -3.27 15.32
CA ALA A 354 26.33 -3.00 15.96
C ALA A 354 25.19 -3.83 15.36
N ALA A 355 25.25 -4.17 14.08
CA ALA A 355 24.26 -4.99 13.38
C ALA A 355 24.34 -6.48 13.75
N GLN A 356 25.40 -6.94 14.41
CA GLN A 356 25.44 -8.30 14.97
C GLN A 356 24.53 -8.37 16.20
N ARG A 357 23.25 -8.64 15.97
CA ARG A 357 22.24 -8.74 17.03
C ARG A 357 22.54 -9.92 17.96
N ASN A 358 22.65 -9.62 19.25
CA ASN A 358 22.79 -10.61 20.31
C ASN A 358 21.42 -10.98 20.90
N ALA A 359 21.39 -11.92 21.85
CA ALA A 359 20.14 -12.37 22.47
C ALA A 359 19.40 -11.26 23.23
N GLU A 360 20.13 -10.26 23.76
CA GLU A 360 19.56 -9.11 24.46
C GLU A 360 18.94 -8.11 23.48
N ASP A 361 19.49 -7.91 22.28
CA ASP A 361 18.89 -7.08 21.23
C ASP A 361 17.57 -7.69 20.71
N ILE A 362 17.51 -9.02 20.63
CA ILE A 362 16.28 -9.77 20.32
C ILE A 362 15.25 -9.56 21.45
N ALA A 363 15.66 -9.77 22.72
CA ALA A 363 14.78 -9.59 23.86
C ALA A 363 14.29 -8.14 24.00
N TRP A 364 15.12 -7.15 23.67
CA TRP A 364 14.78 -5.74 23.61
C TRP A 364 13.71 -5.45 22.56
N SER A 365 13.87 -5.99 21.35
CA SER A 365 12.86 -5.89 20.28
C SER A 365 11.54 -6.53 20.70
N GLU A 366 11.57 -7.77 21.22
CA GLU A 366 10.36 -8.48 21.66
C GLU A 366 9.62 -7.72 22.76
N TYR A 367 10.33 -7.24 23.79
CA TYR A 367 9.74 -6.40 24.84
C TYR A 367 9.08 -5.14 24.25
N ASN A 368 9.75 -4.44 23.34
CA ASN A 368 9.20 -3.24 22.70
C ASN A 368 7.90 -3.53 21.94
N HIS A 369 7.88 -4.61 21.15
CA HIS A 369 6.68 -5.05 20.43
C HIS A 369 5.57 -5.47 21.39
N HIS A 370 5.89 -6.18 22.48
CA HIS A 370 4.90 -6.65 23.44
C HIS A 370 4.20 -5.51 24.18
N ILE A 371 4.96 -4.53 24.66
CA ILE A 371 4.40 -3.34 25.31
C ILE A 371 3.60 -2.50 24.32
N ALA A 372 4.09 -2.30 23.10
CA ALA A 372 3.30 -1.63 22.04
C ALA A 372 2.00 -2.39 21.75
N GLY A 373 2.06 -3.73 21.72
CA GLY A 373 0.91 -4.61 21.56
C GLY A 373 -0.13 -4.44 22.66
N LEU A 374 0.27 -4.27 23.92
CA LEU A 374 -0.65 -3.95 25.02
C LEU A 374 -1.40 -2.65 24.79
N PHE A 375 -0.72 -1.58 24.39
CA PHE A 375 -1.37 -0.30 24.07
C PHE A 375 -2.37 -0.46 22.92
N VAL A 376 -1.98 -1.13 21.83
CA VAL A 376 -2.83 -1.31 20.64
C VAL A 376 -4.03 -2.21 20.94
N ALA A 377 -3.83 -3.30 21.66
CA ALA A 377 -4.90 -4.21 22.08
C ALA A 377 -5.90 -3.48 23.01
N ALA A 378 -5.40 -2.70 23.97
CA ALA A 378 -6.24 -1.90 24.86
C ALA A 378 -7.04 -0.83 24.09
N MET A 379 -6.44 -0.17 23.08
CA MET A 379 -7.15 0.77 22.22
C MET A 379 -8.31 0.09 21.48
N GLY A 380 -8.06 -1.07 20.87
CA GLY A 380 -9.09 -1.85 20.17
C GLY A 380 -10.21 -2.33 21.09
N LEU A 381 -9.86 -2.84 22.28
CA LEU A 381 -10.82 -3.28 23.28
C LEU A 381 -11.68 -2.12 23.78
N LEU A 382 -11.09 -0.98 24.11
CA LEU A 382 -11.85 0.20 24.54
C LEU A 382 -12.74 0.74 23.41
N ALA A 383 -12.25 0.76 22.17
CA ALA A 383 -13.08 1.10 21.02
C ALA A 383 -14.27 0.15 20.84
N LEU A 384 -14.10 -1.15 21.13
CA LEU A 384 -15.20 -2.10 21.15
C LEU A 384 -16.16 -1.77 22.29
N LEU A 385 -15.65 -1.57 23.52
CA LEU A 385 -16.40 -1.26 24.73
C LEU A 385 -17.20 0.05 24.62
N GLU A 386 -16.78 0.97 23.75
CA GLU A 386 -17.49 2.22 23.46
C GLU A 386 -18.94 1.99 23.00
N HIS A 387 -19.25 0.83 22.41
CA HIS A 387 -20.59 0.46 21.96
C HIS A 387 -21.58 0.20 23.12
N TRP A 388 -21.09 -0.11 24.32
CA TRP A 388 -21.94 -0.29 25.49
C TRP A 388 -22.19 1.03 26.19
N ARG A 389 -23.48 1.44 26.26
CA ARG A 389 -23.90 2.75 26.81
C ARG A 389 -23.33 3.07 28.21
N ARG A 390 -23.11 2.05 29.05
CA ARG A 390 -22.55 2.21 30.40
C ARG A 390 -21.04 2.49 30.39
N LEU A 391 -20.30 1.93 29.44
CA LEU A 391 -18.84 2.04 29.34
C LEU A 391 -18.40 3.15 28.39
N SER A 392 -19.24 3.53 27.43
CA SER A 392 -19.02 4.61 26.46
C SER A 392 -18.42 5.88 27.05
N PRO A 393 -18.85 6.37 28.25
CA PRO A 393 -18.29 7.59 28.82
C PRO A 393 -16.79 7.56 29.07
N VAL A 394 -16.26 6.41 29.46
CA VAL A 394 -14.84 6.19 29.74
C VAL A 394 -14.13 5.69 28.47
N ALA A 395 -14.73 4.72 27.80
CA ALA A 395 -14.14 4.01 26.67
C ALA A 395 -13.84 4.92 25.46
N ARG A 396 -14.64 5.97 25.22
CA ARG A 396 -14.40 6.95 24.14
C ARG A 396 -13.08 7.73 24.22
N HIS A 397 -12.36 7.62 25.34
CA HIS A 397 -11.06 8.25 25.54
C HIS A 397 -9.88 7.38 25.12
N TRP A 398 -10.13 6.20 24.54
CA TRP A 398 -9.11 5.30 24.01
C TRP A 398 -8.01 5.96 23.16
N PRO A 399 -8.25 7.03 22.35
CA PRO A 399 -7.15 7.62 21.55
C PRO A 399 -6.05 8.25 22.40
N MET A 400 -6.31 8.53 23.69
CA MET A 400 -5.29 9.03 24.61
C MET A 400 -4.20 8.00 24.90
N LEU A 401 -4.48 6.70 24.70
CA LEU A 401 -3.45 5.67 24.80
C LEU A 401 -2.35 5.83 23.73
N MET A 402 -2.62 6.51 22.61
CA MET A 402 -1.61 6.83 21.60
C MET A 402 -0.53 7.77 22.17
N LEU A 403 -0.86 8.64 23.12
CA LEU A 403 0.12 9.50 23.79
C LEU A 403 1.01 8.69 24.74
N GLY A 404 0.42 7.69 25.41
CA GLY A 404 1.18 6.72 26.21
C GLY A 404 2.15 5.90 25.34
N LEU A 405 1.65 5.38 24.21
CA LEU A 405 2.48 4.68 23.23
C LEU A 405 3.58 5.59 22.66
N ALA A 406 3.28 6.84 22.32
CA ALA A 406 4.28 7.79 21.85
C ALA A 406 5.34 8.10 22.92
N GLY A 407 4.93 8.23 24.18
CA GLY A 407 5.86 8.38 25.29
C GLY A 407 6.78 7.16 25.43
N PHE A 408 6.22 5.95 25.32
CA PHE A 408 6.99 4.71 25.34
C PHE A 408 8.00 4.64 24.17
N LEU A 409 7.54 4.87 22.94
CA LEU A 409 8.39 4.86 21.74
C LEU A 409 9.45 5.96 21.78
N PHE A 410 9.15 7.15 22.31
CA PHE A 410 10.14 8.24 22.44
C PHE A 410 11.35 7.83 23.27
N LEU A 411 11.11 7.02 24.31
CA LEU A 411 12.15 6.54 25.23
C LEU A 411 12.94 5.35 24.67
N ARG A 412 12.32 4.50 23.84
CA ARG A 412 12.84 3.16 23.53
C ARG A 412 12.96 2.77 22.07
N ALA A 413 12.36 3.53 21.15
CA ALA A 413 12.43 3.19 19.72
C ALA A 413 13.88 3.18 19.22
N ASP A 414 14.70 4.11 19.71
CA ASP A 414 16.12 4.21 19.35
C ASP A 414 17.00 4.01 20.59
N GLU A 415 17.56 2.82 20.74
CA GLU A 415 18.49 2.46 21.84
C GLU A 415 19.78 3.29 21.87
N ALA A 416 20.19 3.86 20.74
CA ALA A 416 21.39 4.68 20.64
C ALA A 416 21.17 6.14 21.09
N VAL A 417 19.92 6.59 21.28
CA VAL A 417 19.56 8.00 21.49
C VAL A 417 19.15 8.28 22.94
N TRP A 418 19.45 9.49 23.41
CA TRP A 418 18.97 10.00 24.70
C TRP A 418 17.44 9.79 24.86
N PRO A 419 16.95 9.35 26.04
CA PRO A 419 17.66 9.31 27.33
C PRO A 419 18.44 8.02 27.63
N LEU A 420 18.31 6.97 26.82
CA LEU A 420 18.93 5.68 27.11
C LEU A 420 20.32 5.56 26.48
N GLY A 421 20.49 6.03 25.25
CA GLY A 421 21.76 6.02 24.55
C GLY A 421 22.56 7.31 24.67
N GLN A 422 23.75 7.28 24.07
CA GLN A 422 24.74 8.36 24.17
C GLN A 422 24.53 9.47 23.15
N LEU A 423 23.83 9.22 22.04
CA LEU A 423 23.59 10.23 21.01
C LEU A 423 22.61 11.29 21.51
N GLY A 424 22.99 12.56 21.33
CA GLY A 424 22.12 13.69 21.65
C GLY A 424 20.90 13.74 20.73
N LEU A 425 19.78 14.30 21.22
CA LEU A 425 18.53 14.39 20.43
C LEU A 425 18.72 15.08 19.07
N ILE A 426 19.41 16.22 19.03
CA ILE A 426 19.60 16.99 17.79
C ILE A 426 20.60 16.31 16.86
N GLU A 427 21.66 15.72 17.42
CA GLU A 427 22.69 15.01 16.67
C GLU A 427 22.12 13.80 15.96
N SER A 428 21.26 13.04 16.65
CA SER A 428 20.60 11.85 16.10
C SER A 428 19.71 12.12 14.89
N LEU A 429 19.24 13.37 14.68
CA LEU A 429 18.43 13.74 13.51
C LEU A 429 19.20 13.75 12.19
N ARG A 430 20.53 13.60 12.22
CA ARG A 430 21.34 13.39 11.01
C ARG A 430 21.15 11.99 10.43
N ASP A 431 20.76 11.03 11.26
CA ASP A 431 20.39 9.70 10.83
C ASP A 431 18.96 9.74 10.25
N PRO A 432 18.75 9.41 8.97
CA PRO A 432 17.43 9.42 8.35
C PRO A 432 16.43 8.47 9.02
N GLU A 433 16.86 7.33 9.54
CA GLU A 433 16.00 6.35 10.20
C GLU A 433 15.46 6.90 11.52
N ILE A 434 16.36 7.46 12.34
CA ILE A 434 15.98 8.09 13.61
C ILE A 434 15.10 9.31 13.35
N ALA A 435 15.43 10.15 12.36
CA ALA A 435 14.60 11.29 11.99
C ALA A 435 13.18 10.85 11.59
N GLN A 436 13.05 9.73 10.86
CA GLN A 436 11.78 9.12 10.52
C GLN A 436 11.00 8.67 11.78
N HIS A 437 11.64 7.99 12.73
CA HIS A 437 11.01 7.61 14.01
C HIS A 437 10.47 8.83 14.78
N ARG A 438 11.23 9.93 14.83
CA ARG A 438 10.81 11.18 15.49
C ARG A 438 9.64 11.86 14.78
N ILE A 439 9.61 11.83 13.46
CA ILE A 439 8.45 12.32 12.69
C ILE A 439 7.21 11.47 12.99
N PHE A 440 7.33 10.14 13.01
CA PHE A 440 6.21 9.26 13.34
C PHE A 440 5.70 9.46 14.76
N LEU A 441 6.58 9.68 15.74
CA LEU A 441 6.21 10.05 17.10
C LEU A 441 5.35 11.32 17.14
N ALA A 442 5.77 12.38 16.46
CA ALA A 442 5.00 13.62 16.37
C ALA A 442 3.63 13.40 15.70
N LEU A 443 3.58 12.57 14.65
CA LEU A 443 2.34 12.21 13.96
C LEU A 443 1.39 11.43 14.88
N ILE A 444 1.88 10.44 15.65
CA ILE A 444 1.07 9.68 16.61
C ILE A 444 0.46 10.60 17.66
N ILE A 445 1.23 11.55 18.20
CA ILE A 445 0.74 12.51 19.21
C ILE A 445 -0.34 13.42 18.62
N CYS A 446 -0.04 14.07 17.48
CA CYS A 446 -0.98 14.97 16.81
C CYS A 446 -2.28 14.25 16.45
N PHE A 447 -2.17 13.03 15.94
CA PHE A 447 -3.30 12.22 15.53
C PHE A 447 -4.11 11.68 16.73
N GLY A 448 -3.46 11.24 17.80
CA GLY A 448 -4.14 10.80 19.03
C GLY A 448 -4.96 11.93 19.66
N ILE A 449 -4.42 13.16 19.70
CA ILE A 449 -5.15 14.36 20.15
C ILE A 449 -6.31 14.65 19.20
N PHE A 450 -6.08 14.62 17.88
CA PHE A 450 -7.10 14.88 16.88
C PHE A 450 -8.26 13.89 16.98
N GLU A 451 -7.98 12.58 16.99
CA GLU A 451 -9.00 11.53 17.06
C GLU A 451 -9.77 11.60 18.38
N TRP A 452 -9.10 11.90 19.51
CA TRP A 452 -9.79 12.16 20.77
C TRP A 452 -10.74 13.34 20.69
N ARG A 453 -10.35 14.44 20.05
CA ARG A 453 -11.24 15.60 19.83
C ARG A 453 -12.42 15.23 18.93
N VAL A 454 -12.23 14.37 17.93
CA VAL A 454 -13.30 13.84 17.09
C VAL A 454 -14.27 13.00 17.91
N ARG A 455 -13.78 12.02 18.69
CA ARG A 455 -14.59 11.11 19.53
C ARG A 455 -15.37 11.84 20.62
N THR A 456 -14.77 12.89 21.18
CA THR A 456 -15.41 13.74 22.20
C THR A 456 -16.29 14.84 21.61
N ARG A 457 -16.55 14.82 20.29
CA ARG A 457 -17.40 15.79 19.57
C ARG A 457 -16.92 17.25 19.68
N ARG A 458 -15.63 17.47 19.93
CA ARG A 458 -15.00 18.79 19.93
C ARG A 458 -14.67 19.28 18.52
N VAL A 459 -14.68 18.38 17.54
CA VAL A 459 -14.58 18.71 16.10
C VAL A 459 -15.96 18.49 15.47
N LYS A 460 -16.49 19.53 14.80
CA LYS A 460 -17.81 19.49 14.14
C LYS A 460 -17.74 19.20 12.64
N ALA A 461 -16.54 19.14 12.07
CA ALA A 461 -16.35 18.91 10.63
C ALA A 461 -16.77 17.47 10.24
N GLN A 462 -17.60 17.34 9.20
CA GLN A 462 -18.16 16.05 8.78
C GLN A 462 -17.12 15.06 8.24
N TRP A 463 -16.00 15.56 7.72
CA TRP A 463 -14.90 14.73 7.22
C TRP A 463 -14.03 14.17 8.35
N ALA A 464 -14.03 14.78 9.53
CA ALA A 464 -13.06 14.48 10.58
C ALA A 464 -13.07 13.02 11.05
N PRO A 465 -14.24 12.34 11.20
CA PRO A 465 -14.27 10.91 11.53
C PRO A 465 -13.61 10.00 10.48
N LEU A 466 -13.48 10.45 9.22
CA LEU A 466 -12.85 9.68 8.14
C LEU A 466 -11.32 9.76 8.17
N ALA A 467 -10.74 10.67 8.96
CA ALA A 467 -9.28 10.77 9.08
C ALA A 467 -8.69 9.48 9.67
N PHE A 468 -9.34 8.89 10.67
CA PHE A 468 -8.86 7.66 11.29
C PHE A 468 -8.79 6.48 10.32
N PRO A 469 -9.89 6.03 9.69
CA PRO A 469 -9.81 4.93 8.72
C PRO A 469 -8.88 5.26 7.56
N PHE A 470 -8.81 6.53 7.10
CA PHE A 470 -7.89 6.91 6.04
C PHE A 470 -6.42 6.72 6.45
N ILE A 471 -6.00 7.26 7.59
CA ILE A 471 -4.62 7.16 8.07
C ILE A 471 -4.26 5.71 8.41
N THR A 472 -5.16 4.95 9.04
CA THR A 472 -4.96 3.51 9.27
C THR A 472 -4.80 2.74 7.95
N GLY A 473 -5.58 3.09 6.93
CA GLY A 473 -5.49 2.48 5.60
C GLY A 473 -4.17 2.81 4.89
N VAL A 474 -3.73 4.07 4.96
CA VAL A 474 -2.42 4.51 4.43
C VAL A 474 -1.29 3.80 5.17
N GLY A 475 -1.34 3.71 6.51
CA GLY A 475 -0.35 2.99 7.30
C GLY A 475 -0.28 1.50 6.94
N GLY A 476 -1.42 0.82 6.82
CA GLY A 476 -1.47 -0.58 6.38
C GLY A 476 -0.98 -0.77 4.94
N ALA A 477 -1.29 0.16 4.03
CA ALA A 477 -0.82 0.11 2.65
C ALA A 477 0.70 0.34 2.54
N LEU A 478 1.24 1.28 3.30
CA LEU A 478 2.68 1.54 3.36
C LEU A 478 3.43 0.37 4.00
N LEU A 479 2.87 -0.23 5.05
CA LEU A 479 3.46 -1.40 5.70
C LEU A 479 3.57 -2.59 4.74
N LEU A 480 2.62 -2.73 3.82
CA LEU A 480 2.65 -3.76 2.78
C LEU A 480 3.54 -3.38 1.59
N ALA A 481 3.67 -2.09 1.26
CA ALA A 481 4.44 -1.65 0.11
C ALA A 481 5.94 -1.45 0.41
N HIS A 482 6.30 -1.25 1.68
CA HIS A 482 7.68 -1.04 2.09
C HIS A 482 8.47 -2.35 2.01
N SER A 483 9.58 -2.33 1.27
CA SER A 483 10.61 -3.37 1.27
C SER A 483 11.86 -2.81 1.97
N HIS A 484 12.53 -3.64 2.77
CA HIS A 484 13.81 -3.30 3.36
C HIS A 484 14.93 -3.48 2.32
N GLY A 485 16.13 -2.99 2.61
CA GLY A 485 17.23 -2.98 1.64
C GLY A 485 17.72 -4.39 1.29
N LEU A 486 18.22 -4.55 0.05
CA LEU A 486 18.73 -5.81 -0.54
C LEU A 486 19.93 -6.47 0.19
N SER A 487 20.38 -5.95 1.33
CA SER A 487 21.61 -6.40 1.99
C SER A 487 21.44 -7.69 2.80
N ASN A 488 20.23 -8.03 3.26
CA ASN A 488 19.94 -9.30 3.97
C ASN A 488 18.52 -9.83 3.67
N ILE A 489 18.38 -10.49 2.52
CA ILE A 489 17.09 -11.02 2.00
C ILE A 489 16.38 -11.95 3.00
N ARG A 490 17.15 -12.73 3.78
CA ARG A 490 16.60 -13.70 4.75
C ARG A 490 15.94 -13.00 5.94
N GLU A 491 16.62 -12.02 6.53
CA GLU A 491 16.09 -11.26 7.67
C GLU A 491 14.94 -10.35 7.24
N GLU A 492 15.04 -9.72 6.07
CA GLU A 492 13.95 -8.96 5.46
C GLU A 492 12.69 -9.82 5.29
N PHE A 493 12.84 -11.05 4.79
CA PHE A 493 11.71 -11.96 4.66
C PHE A 493 11.06 -12.31 6.01
N LEU A 494 11.87 -12.57 7.04
CA LEU A 494 11.35 -12.87 8.38
C LEU A 494 10.61 -11.69 9.01
N ILE A 495 11.01 -10.46 8.69
CA ILE A 495 10.27 -9.25 9.04
C ILE A 495 8.97 -9.19 8.21
N GLU A 496 9.03 -9.40 6.91
CA GLU A 496 7.85 -9.31 6.04
C GLU A 496 6.75 -10.32 6.43
N VAL A 497 7.13 -11.55 6.79
CA VAL A 497 6.15 -12.59 7.16
C VAL A 497 5.38 -12.26 8.44
N THR A 498 5.96 -11.47 9.36
CA THR A 498 5.25 -10.99 10.57
C THR A 498 4.46 -9.70 10.32
N HIS A 499 4.96 -8.81 9.46
CA HIS A 499 4.32 -7.52 9.17
C HIS A 499 3.15 -7.63 8.19
N THR A 500 3.18 -8.57 7.25
CA THR A 500 2.13 -8.76 6.25
C THR A 500 0.75 -9.03 6.90
N PRO A 501 0.60 -9.95 7.87
CA PRO A 501 -0.66 -10.12 8.60
C PRO A 501 -1.13 -8.84 9.31
N LEU A 502 -0.22 -8.09 9.93
CA LEU A 502 -0.52 -6.84 10.61
C LEU A 502 -1.05 -5.78 9.64
N ALA A 503 -0.44 -5.67 8.46
CA ALA A 503 -0.89 -4.79 7.38
C ALA A 503 -2.31 -5.15 6.91
N LEU A 504 -2.58 -6.44 6.66
CA LEU A 504 -3.90 -6.94 6.23
C LEU A 504 -4.99 -6.66 7.27
N VAL A 505 -4.71 -6.89 8.56
CA VAL A 505 -5.64 -6.59 9.65
C VAL A 505 -5.86 -5.09 9.80
N GLY A 506 -4.82 -4.27 9.61
CA GLY A 506 -4.94 -2.80 9.56
C GLY A 506 -5.83 -2.31 8.42
N LEU A 507 -5.69 -2.87 7.23
CA LEU A 507 -6.54 -2.57 6.06
C LEU A 507 -8.00 -3.01 6.28
N LEU A 508 -8.21 -4.15 6.96
CA LEU A 508 -9.54 -4.59 7.38
C LEU A 508 -10.16 -3.59 8.38
N ALA A 509 -9.40 -3.16 9.39
CA ALA A 509 -9.85 -2.18 10.37
C ALA A 509 -10.19 -0.83 9.71
N SER A 510 -9.35 -0.36 8.80
CA SER A 510 -9.58 0.85 7.98
C SER A 510 -10.88 0.74 7.17
N SER A 511 -11.03 -0.34 6.40
CA SER A 511 -12.19 -0.59 5.55
C SER A 511 -13.48 -0.69 6.35
N ALA A 512 -13.46 -1.46 7.44
CA ALA A 512 -14.61 -1.63 8.33
C ALA A 512 -14.97 -0.29 9.01
N ARG A 513 -14.00 0.47 9.51
CA ARG A 513 -14.29 1.77 10.12
C ARG A 513 -14.82 2.78 9.11
N TRP A 514 -14.32 2.78 7.88
CA TRP A 514 -14.88 3.59 6.78
C TRP A 514 -16.35 3.24 6.54
N LEU A 515 -16.67 1.95 6.46
CA LEU A 515 -18.04 1.47 6.26
C LEU A 515 -18.96 1.77 7.43
N GLU A 516 -18.49 1.68 8.68
CA GLU A 516 -19.29 2.03 9.84
C GLU A 516 -19.77 3.49 9.77
N ILE A 517 -18.87 4.41 9.43
CA ILE A 517 -19.18 5.84 9.35
C ILE A 517 -20.12 6.13 8.17
N ARG A 518 -19.94 5.42 7.05
CA ARG A 518 -20.62 5.74 5.79
C ARG A 518 -21.95 5.02 5.64
N LEU A 519 -22.10 3.79 6.14
CA LEU A 519 -23.32 2.99 6.02
C LEU A 519 -24.37 3.36 7.08
N GLU A 520 -25.56 2.81 6.91
CA GLU A 520 -26.65 2.88 7.88
C GLU A 520 -27.15 1.46 8.23
N GLY A 521 -27.88 1.33 9.35
CA GLY A 521 -28.60 0.11 9.71
C GLY A 521 -27.70 -1.08 10.10
N ARG A 522 -27.94 -2.26 9.50
CA ARG A 522 -27.22 -3.50 9.84
C ARG A 522 -25.75 -3.45 9.41
N GLY A 523 -25.46 -2.91 8.23
CA GLY A 523 -24.09 -2.84 7.69
C GLY A 523 -23.17 -2.00 8.58
N ALA A 524 -23.64 -0.83 9.03
CA ALA A 524 -22.90 0.02 9.94
C ALA A 524 -22.62 -0.66 11.29
N ARG A 525 -23.60 -1.39 11.85
CA ARG A 525 -23.43 -2.11 13.12
C ARG A 525 -22.40 -3.23 13.03
N ILE A 526 -22.42 -4.02 11.95
CA ILE A 526 -21.42 -5.08 11.73
C ILE A 526 -20.04 -4.45 11.61
N ALA A 527 -19.90 -3.45 10.74
CA ALA A 527 -18.66 -2.72 10.52
C ALA A 527 -18.10 -2.10 11.82
N GLY A 528 -18.96 -1.53 12.68
CA GLY A 528 -18.59 -0.98 13.98
C GLY A 528 -18.06 -2.00 14.98
N ILE A 529 -18.42 -3.27 14.83
CA ILE A 529 -17.88 -4.39 15.64
C ILE A 529 -16.61 -4.97 15.01
N VAL A 530 -16.51 -5.01 13.67
CA VAL A 530 -15.37 -5.61 12.97
C VAL A 530 -14.09 -4.80 13.15
N TRP A 531 -14.14 -3.47 13.02
CA TRP A 531 -12.90 -2.68 13.06
C TRP A 531 -12.20 -2.68 14.42
N PRO A 532 -12.87 -2.60 15.59
CA PRO A 532 -12.18 -2.67 16.88
C PRO A 532 -11.63 -4.07 17.16
N ILE A 533 -12.32 -5.13 16.68
CA ILE A 533 -11.81 -6.50 16.77
C ILE A 533 -10.54 -6.65 15.95
N ALA A 534 -10.53 -6.18 14.70
CA ALA A 534 -9.34 -6.16 13.87
C ALA A 534 -8.20 -5.36 14.54
N PHE A 535 -8.50 -4.18 15.08
CA PHE A 535 -7.50 -3.36 15.77
C PHE A 535 -6.98 -4.03 17.05
N THR A 536 -7.82 -4.76 17.78
CA THR A 536 -7.41 -5.57 18.93
C THR A 536 -6.51 -6.72 18.50
N LEU A 537 -6.86 -7.41 17.42
CA LEU A 537 -6.07 -8.51 16.85
C LEU A 537 -4.67 -8.04 16.44
N ALA A 538 -4.55 -6.84 15.84
CA ALA A 538 -3.25 -6.23 15.55
C ALA A 538 -2.40 -6.06 16.82
N GLY A 539 -3.00 -5.59 17.92
CA GLY A 539 -2.30 -5.49 19.21
C GLY A 539 -1.94 -6.85 19.81
N LEU A 540 -2.78 -7.87 19.64
CA LEU A 540 -2.49 -9.23 20.10
C LEU A 540 -1.37 -9.90 19.29
N MET A 541 -1.29 -9.63 17.97
CA MET A 541 -0.18 -10.08 17.13
C MET A 541 1.15 -9.49 17.60
N LEU A 542 1.16 -8.19 17.94
CA LEU A 542 2.32 -7.53 18.52
C LEU A 542 2.64 -8.07 19.93
N LEU A 543 1.63 -8.36 20.75
CA LEU A 543 1.81 -8.93 22.09
C LEU A 543 2.40 -10.35 22.06
N ALA A 544 2.15 -11.09 21.00
CA ALA A 544 2.65 -12.44 20.76
C ALA A 544 3.92 -12.47 19.89
N TYR A 545 4.45 -11.31 19.51
CA TYR A 545 5.56 -11.19 18.55
C TYR A 545 6.80 -11.96 19.01
N ARG A 546 7.50 -12.57 18.06
CA ARG A 546 8.76 -13.25 18.30
C ARG A 546 9.76 -12.78 17.25
N GLU A 547 10.97 -12.45 17.68
CA GLU A 547 12.04 -11.94 16.81
C GLU A 547 13.03 -13.04 16.41
N ALA A 548 12.98 -14.20 17.06
CA ALA A 548 13.91 -15.32 16.86
C ALA A 548 14.12 -15.74 15.40
#